data_AF-A0A955CB76-F1
#
_entry.id   AF-A0A955CB76-F1
#
_cell.length_a   1.000
_cell.length_b   1.000
_cell.length_c   1.000
_cell.angle_alpha   90.00
_cell.angle_beta   90.00
_cell.angle_gamma   90.00
#
_symmetry.space_group_name_H-M   'P 1'
#
loop_
_entity.id
_entity.type
_entity.pdbx_description
1 polymer ?
#
loop_
_entity_poly.entity_id
_entity_poly.type
_entity_poly.pdbx_seq_one_letter_code
_entity_poly.pdbx_strand_id
1 'polypeptide(L)'
;GVTIHNRSIFFEMLNRPIETIHEVQGLTPAGIERMRRRIERLREKSPRVDFGDNLVRDEFALTLDVLSHGCARADLSFGKRSRGRVASLPDMKRDLKSIMERHERLWLARNRRGGLKASISHYKRNLREYA
;
A
#
# COMPACT_ATOMS: atom_id res chain seq x y z
N GLY A 1 -26.89 7.39 11.43
CA GLY A 1 -26.10 7.18 10.21
C GLY A 1 -25.49 5.81 10.26
N VAL A 2 -25.57 5.04 9.18
CA VAL A 2 -25.00 3.68 9.15
C VAL A 2 -23.48 3.81 8.99
N THR A 3 -22.76 3.55 10.07
CA THR A 3 -21.30 3.51 10.06
C THR A 3 -20.84 2.20 9.42
N ILE A 4 -20.66 2.18 8.10
CA ILE A 4 -20.09 1.02 7.41
C ILE A 4 -18.58 1.01 7.69
N HIS A 5 -18.17 0.26 8.70
CA HIS A 5 -16.75 0.06 9.04
C HIS A 5 -16.10 -0.93 8.07
N ASN A 6 -15.80 -0.49 6.84
CA ASN A 6 -14.89 -1.21 5.95
C ASN A 6 -13.44 -0.92 6.35
N ARG A 7 -13.06 -1.27 7.58
CA ARG A 7 -11.68 -1.10 8.07
C ARG A 7 -10.94 -2.43 7.97
N SER A 8 -10.33 -2.66 6.81
CA SER A 8 -9.40 -3.77 6.66
C SER A 8 -8.10 -3.48 7.43
N ILE A 9 -7.38 -4.54 7.81
CA ILE A 9 -6.04 -4.42 8.39
C ILE A 9 -5.11 -3.57 7.48
N PHE A 10 -5.25 -3.71 6.15
CA PHE A 10 -4.50 -2.89 5.20
C PHE A 10 -4.85 -1.41 5.28
N PHE A 11 -6.13 -1.07 5.46
CA PHE A 11 -6.55 0.32 5.64
C PHE A 11 -5.88 0.94 6.87
N GLU A 12 -5.82 0.19 7.98
CA GLU A 12 -5.15 0.63 9.22
C GLU A 12 -3.62 0.79 9.00
N MET A 13 -2.96 -0.15 8.33
CA MET A 13 -1.53 -0.08 7.99
C MET A 13 -1.17 1.14 7.09
N LEU A 14 -2.09 1.57 6.23
CA LEU A 14 -1.89 2.72 5.35
C LEU A 14 -2.24 4.06 6.01
N ASN A 15 -3.11 4.07 7.02
CA ASN A 15 -3.63 5.31 7.58
C ASN A 15 -3.07 5.70 8.95
N ARG A 16 -2.51 4.76 9.71
CA ARG A 16 -1.85 5.05 10.98
C ARG A 16 -0.41 5.56 10.80
N PRO A 17 0.10 6.37 11.76
CA PRO A 17 1.53 6.63 11.89
C PRO A 17 2.31 5.33 12.08
N ILE A 18 3.49 5.21 11.46
CA ILE A 18 4.34 4.00 11.54
C ILE A 18 4.54 3.55 12.98
N GLU A 19 4.73 4.48 13.91
CA GLU A 19 5.02 4.18 15.31
C GLU A 19 3.89 3.41 16.00
N THR A 20 2.66 3.46 15.48
CA THR A 20 1.46 2.88 16.12
C THR A 20 0.84 1.73 15.31
N ILE A 21 1.37 1.39 14.12
CA ILE A 21 0.80 0.31 13.29
C ILE A 21 0.85 -1.05 14.03
N HIS A 22 1.89 -1.31 14.81
CA HIS A 22 2.06 -2.55 15.56
C HIS A 22 0.98 -2.78 16.64
N GLU A 23 0.26 -1.72 17.03
CA GLU A 23 -0.86 -1.77 17.98
C GLU A 23 -2.18 -2.22 17.34
N VAL A 24 -2.23 -2.36 16.01
CA VAL A 24 -3.44 -2.80 15.30
C VAL A 24 -3.81 -4.22 15.73
N GLN A 25 -4.99 -4.37 16.33
CA GLN A 25 -5.48 -5.66 16.80
C GLN A 25 -5.52 -6.69 15.66
N GLY A 26 -4.96 -7.88 15.92
CA GLY A 26 -4.90 -8.98 14.95
C GLY A 26 -3.78 -8.85 13.91
N LEU A 27 -3.08 -7.72 13.84
CA LEU A 27 -1.86 -7.60 13.04
C LEU A 27 -0.71 -8.28 13.78
N THR A 28 -0.06 -9.22 13.10
CA THR A 28 1.09 -9.94 13.65
C THR A 28 2.19 -10.01 12.61
N PRO A 29 3.46 -10.13 13.02
CA PRO A 29 4.55 -10.31 12.06
C PRO A 29 4.40 -11.52 11.13
N ALA A 30 3.87 -12.64 11.64
CA ALA A 30 3.57 -13.81 10.83
C ALA A 30 2.42 -13.54 9.84
N GLY A 31 1.44 -12.72 10.25
CA GLY A 31 0.38 -12.22 9.38
C GLY A 31 0.91 -11.36 8.24
N ILE A 32 1.82 -10.42 8.53
CA ILE A 32 2.47 -9.54 7.53
C ILE A 32 3.23 -10.38 6.50
N GLU A 33 4.03 -11.34 6.97
CA GLU A 33 4.75 -12.26 6.10
C GLU A 33 3.79 -13.07 5.19
N ARG A 34 2.67 -13.58 5.73
CA ARG A 34 1.64 -14.26 4.92
C ARG A 34 1.01 -13.34 3.87
N MET A 35 0.74 -12.09 4.23
CA MET A 35 0.20 -11.08 3.32
C MET A 35 1.17 -10.78 2.18
N ARG A 36 2.44 -10.52 2.49
CA ARG A 36 3.50 -10.29 1.49
C ARG A 36 3.62 -11.46 0.52
N ARG A 37 3.71 -12.70 1.01
CA ARG A 37 3.72 -13.89 0.14
C ARG A 37 2.48 -14.03 -0.73
N ARG A 38 1.31 -13.60 -0.24
CA ARG A 38 0.08 -13.62 -1.03
C ARG A 38 0.11 -12.56 -2.13
N ILE A 39 0.63 -11.38 -1.86
CA ILE A 39 0.82 -10.30 -2.84
C ILE A 39 1.79 -10.75 -3.94
N GLU A 40 2.93 -11.34 -3.58
CA GLU A 40 3.90 -11.85 -4.57
C GLU A 40 3.28 -12.92 -5.47
N ARG A 41 2.56 -13.89 -4.90
CA ARG A 41 1.83 -14.88 -5.71
C ARG A 41 0.78 -14.28 -6.63
N LEU A 42 0.12 -13.19 -6.23
CA LEU A 42 -0.82 -12.48 -7.09
C LEU A 42 -0.08 -11.77 -8.23
N ARG A 43 1.07 -11.17 -7.94
CA ARG A 43 1.95 -10.54 -8.94
C ARG A 43 2.44 -11.55 -9.98
N GLU A 44 2.93 -12.71 -9.54
CA GLU A 44 3.38 -13.80 -10.41
C GLU A 44 2.27 -14.35 -11.32
N LYS A 45 1.04 -14.39 -10.82
CA LYS A 45 -0.12 -14.86 -11.59
C LYS A 45 -0.69 -13.80 -12.52
N SER A 46 -0.42 -12.52 -12.26
CA SER A 46 -0.98 -11.39 -13.02
C SER A 46 -0.82 -11.51 -14.55
N PRO A 47 0.31 -11.99 -15.11
CA PRO A 47 0.44 -12.12 -16.57
C PRO A 47 -0.53 -13.13 -17.20
N ARG A 48 -1.11 -14.04 -16.40
CA ARG A 48 -2.06 -15.06 -16.85
C ARG A 48 -3.52 -14.64 -16.67
N VAL A 49 -3.76 -13.48 -16.06
CA VAL A 49 -5.11 -12.96 -15.86
C VAL A 49 -5.49 -12.13 -17.08
N ASP A 50 -6.62 -12.46 -17.69
CA ASP A 50 -7.26 -11.57 -18.66
C ASP A 50 -8.00 -10.46 -17.90
N PHE A 51 -7.49 -9.24 -18.02
CA PHE A 51 -8.10 -8.06 -17.39
C PHE A 51 -9.09 -7.35 -18.31
N GLY A 52 -9.18 -7.74 -19.58
CA GLY A 52 -9.98 -7.07 -20.62
C GLY A 52 -9.44 -5.69 -21.05
N ASP A 53 -8.91 -4.89 -20.11
CA ASP A 53 -8.40 -3.55 -20.34
C ASP A 53 -7.01 -3.37 -19.69
N ASN A 54 -6.09 -2.73 -20.42
CA ASN A 54 -4.77 -2.36 -19.93
C ASN A 54 -4.84 -1.41 -18.72
N LEU A 55 -5.85 -0.53 -18.66
CA LEU A 55 -6.08 0.35 -17.53
C LEU A 55 -6.36 -0.45 -16.25
N VAL A 56 -7.20 -1.47 -16.35
CA VAL A 56 -7.53 -2.36 -15.20
C VAL A 56 -6.30 -3.15 -14.77
N ARG A 57 -5.48 -3.62 -15.71
CA ARG A 57 -4.20 -4.28 -15.41
C ARG A 57 -3.25 -3.34 -14.65
N ASP A 58 -3.13 -2.08 -15.07
CA ASP A 58 -2.28 -1.10 -14.42
C ASP A 58 -2.79 -0.73 -13.01
N GLU A 59 -4.11 -0.61 -12.84
CA GLU A 59 -4.77 -0.40 -11.53
C GLU A 59 -4.53 -1.59 -10.59
N PHE A 60 -4.61 -2.81 -11.10
CA PHE A 60 -4.30 -4.01 -10.34
C PHE A 60 -2.83 -4.01 -9.89
N ALA A 61 -1.90 -3.72 -10.79
CA ALA A 61 -0.48 -3.63 -10.47
C ALA A 61 -0.19 -2.54 -9.41
N LEU A 62 -0.78 -1.35 -9.58
CA LEU A 62 -0.67 -0.27 -8.58
C LEU A 62 -1.22 -0.72 -7.22
N THR A 63 -2.35 -1.44 -7.21
CA THR A 63 -2.93 -1.95 -5.98
C THR A 63 -1.97 -2.89 -5.26
N LEU A 64 -1.31 -3.81 -5.97
CA LEU A 64 -0.31 -4.69 -5.39
C LEU A 64 0.88 -3.90 -4.81
N ASP A 65 1.34 -2.85 -5.48
CA ASP A 65 2.43 -1.99 -4.99
C ASP A 65 2.03 -1.24 -3.71
N VAL A 66 0.80 -0.72 -3.63
CA VAL A 66 0.25 -0.07 -2.44
C VAL A 66 0.14 -1.06 -1.28
N LEU A 67 -0.31 -2.29 -1.54
CA LEU A 67 -0.40 -3.33 -0.52
C LEU A 67 0.98 -3.75 -0.01
N SER A 68 1.95 -3.92 -0.91
CA SER A 68 3.35 -4.20 -0.54
C SER A 68 3.95 -3.09 0.31
N HIS A 69 3.70 -1.82 -0.05
CA HIS A 69 4.14 -0.68 0.73
C HIS A 69 3.51 -0.66 2.14
N GLY A 70 2.22 -0.99 2.26
CA GLY A 70 1.56 -1.18 3.55
C GLY A 70 2.23 -2.23 4.42
N CYS A 71 2.59 -3.39 3.85
CA CYS A 71 3.34 -4.44 4.57
C CYS A 71 4.70 -3.94 5.05
N ALA A 72 5.44 -3.20 4.23
CA ALA A 72 6.74 -2.64 4.60
C ALA A 72 6.63 -1.64 5.77
N ARG A 73 5.59 -0.80 5.79
CA ARG A 73 5.30 0.10 6.93
C ARG A 73 5.04 -0.68 8.22
N ALA A 74 4.27 -1.76 8.14
CA ALA A 74 4.00 -2.59 9.30
C ALA A 74 5.26 -3.30 9.81
N ASP A 75 6.10 -3.84 8.93
CA ASP A 75 7.38 -4.45 9.31
C ASP A 75 8.30 -3.45 10.04
N LEU A 76 8.36 -2.19 9.58
CA LEU A 76 9.07 -1.10 10.27
C LEU A 76 8.51 -0.85 11.68
N SER A 77 7.19 -0.80 11.81
CA SER A 77 6.49 -0.58 13.09
C SER A 77 6.80 -1.64 14.15
N PHE A 78 6.88 -2.91 13.75
CA PHE A 78 7.23 -4.02 14.65
C PHE A 78 8.71 -4.06 15.03
N GLY A 79 9.52 -3.09 14.59
CA GLY A 79 10.98 -3.10 14.77
C GLY A 79 11.64 -4.30 14.09
N LYS A 80 10.92 -5.03 13.24
CA LYS A 80 11.46 -6.20 12.55
C LYS A 80 12.36 -5.73 11.42
N ARG A 81 13.66 -5.84 11.69
CA ARG A 81 14.68 -6.09 10.66
C ARG A 81 14.39 -7.46 10.03
N SER A 82 13.46 -7.55 9.09
CA SER A 82 13.21 -8.80 8.38
C SER A 82 14.50 -9.24 7.69
N ARG A 83 15.02 -10.40 8.09
CA ARG A 83 16.09 -11.22 7.49
C ARG A 83 16.60 -10.72 6.12
N GLY A 84 17.43 -9.68 6.11
CA GLY A 84 18.27 -9.34 4.95
C GLY A 84 18.15 -7.93 4.35
N ARG A 85 17.05 -7.18 4.56
CA ARG A 85 17.00 -5.73 4.23
C ARG A 85 15.75 -5.11 4.84
N VAL A 86 15.94 -4.19 5.79
CA VAL A 86 14.90 -3.20 6.10
C VAL A 86 14.76 -2.32 4.87
N ALA A 87 13.54 -2.15 4.33
CA ALA A 87 13.30 -1.07 3.38
C ALA A 87 13.68 0.23 4.11
N SER A 88 14.78 0.85 3.70
CA SER A 88 15.26 2.06 4.36
C SER A 88 14.21 3.17 4.21
N LEU A 89 14.17 4.14 5.13
CA LEU A 89 13.26 5.30 4.96
C LEU A 89 13.43 5.98 3.59
N PRO A 90 14.66 6.12 3.03
CA PRO A 90 14.85 6.56 1.65
C PRO A 90 14.18 5.67 0.58
N ASP A 91 14.25 4.34 0.71
CA ASP A 91 13.58 3.42 -0.20
C ASP A 91 12.05 3.56 -0.10
N MET A 92 11.52 3.63 1.12
CA MET A 92 10.08 3.85 1.36
C MET A 92 9.60 5.16 0.75
N LYS A 93 10.40 6.23 0.86
CA LYS A 93 10.13 7.52 0.25
C LYS A 93 10.09 7.45 -1.27
N ARG A 94 11.07 6.77 -1.89
CA ARG A 94 11.13 6.58 -3.35
C ARG A 94 9.93 5.77 -3.84
N ASP A 95 9.64 4.66 -3.17
CA ASP A 95 8.54 3.76 -3.56
C ASP A 95 7.19 4.48 -3.45
N LEU A 96 6.96 5.23 -2.37
CA LEU A 96 5.71 5.97 -2.20
C LEU A 96 5.53 7.09 -3.22
N LYS A 97 6.60 7.79 -3.61
CA LYS A 97 6.54 8.79 -4.70
C LYS A 97 6.13 8.15 -6.02
N SER A 98 6.74 7.02 -6.38
CA SER A 98 6.39 6.25 -7.58
C SER A 98 4.93 5.79 -7.56
N ILE A 99 4.44 5.31 -6.41
CA ILE A 99 3.02 4.96 -6.20
C ILE A 99 2.11 6.17 -6.43
N MET A 100 2.46 7.34 -5.87
CA MET A 100 1.66 8.56 -6.01
C MET A 100 1.57 9.04 -7.46
N GLU A 101 2.70 9.06 -8.17
CA GLU A 101 2.77 9.45 -9.59
C GLU A 101 1.93 8.52 -10.47
N ARG A 102 2.04 7.20 -10.25
CA ARG A 102 1.24 6.20 -10.97
C ARG A 102 -0.25 6.29 -10.63
N HIS A 103 -0.60 6.53 -9.37
CA HIS A 103 -1.99 6.73 -8.95
C HIS A 103 -2.58 7.95 -9.64
N GLU A 104 -1.88 9.09 -9.66
CA GLU A 104 -2.35 10.30 -10.34
C GLU A 104 -2.58 10.06 -11.84
N ARG A 105 -1.63 9.42 -12.53
CA ARG A 105 -1.76 9.06 -13.95
C ARG A 105 -3.00 8.20 -14.20
N LEU A 106 -3.22 7.15 -13.41
CA LEU A 106 -4.35 6.23 -13.57
C LEU A 106 -5.69 6.90 -13.19
N TRP A 107 -5.69 7.74 -12.16
CA TRP A 107 -6.87 8.51 -11.78
C TRP A 107 -7.34 9.40 -12.92
N LEU A 108 -6.42 10.16 -13.54
CA LEU A 108 -6.74 11.08 -14.63
C LEU A 108 -7.18 10.36 -15.91
N ALA A 109 -6.73 9.12 -16.12
CA ALA A 109 -7.19 8.28 -17.22
C ALA A 109 -8.64 7.79 -17.04
N ARG A 110 -9.11 7.64 -15.80
CA ARG A 110 -10.42 7.05 -15.47
C ARG A 110 -11.47 8.05 -15.00
N ASN A 111 -11.04 9.11 -14.32
CA ASN A 111 -11.91 10.01 -13.57
C ASN A 111 -11.65 11.46 -13.96
N ARG A 112 -12.66 12.32 -13.72
CA ARG A 112 -12.45 13.76 -13.74
C ARG A 112 -11.47 14.15 -12.63
N ARG A 113 -10.81 15.31 -12.77
CA ARG A 113 -9.76 15.79 -11.85
C ARG A 113 -10.20 15.93 -10.38
N GLY A 114 -11.49 16.09 -10.13
CA GLY A 114 -12.06 16.13 -8.77
C GLY A 114 -11.76 14.85 -7.99
N GLY A 115 -11.63 14.95 -6.66
CA GLY A 115 -11.42 13.79 -5.79
C GLY A 115 -9.97 13.29 -5.67
N LEU A 116 -9.09 13.56 -6.64
CA LEU A 116 -7.69 13.12 -6.61
C LEU A 116 -6.94 13.57 -5.34
N LYS A 117 -7.11 14.84 -4.93
CA LYS A 117 -6.46 15.37 -3.72
C LYS A 117 -6.84 14.57 -2.46
N ALA A 118 -8.09 14.12 -2.38
CA ALA A 118 -8.56 13.29 -1.28
C ALA A 118 -8.01 11.86 -1.39
N SER A 119 -8.01 11.26 -2.59
CA SER A 119 -7.57 9.88 -2.82
C SER A 119 -6.08 9.64 -2.53
N ILE A 120 -5.23 10.67 -2.63
CA ILE A 120 -3.79 10.57 -2.34
C ILE A 120 -3.40 11.19 -0.98
N SER A 121 -4.36 11.64 -0.18
CA SER A 121 -4.10 12.39 1.05
C SER A 121 -3.32 11.59 2.10
N HIS A 122 -3.61 10.29 2.24
CA HIS A 122 -2.88 9.39 3.13
C HIS A 122 -1.44 9.18 2.68
N TYR A 123 -1.17 9.08 1.37
CA TYR A 123 0.21 9.00 0.87
C TYR A 123 1.02 10.25 1.25
N LYS A 124 0.43 11.44 1.13
CA LYS A 124 1.12 12.70 1.52
C LYS A 124 1.42 12.78 3.02
N ARG A 125 0.62 12.12 3.85
CA ARG A 125 0.91 11.99 5.29
C ARG A 125 2.07 11.02 5.50
N ASN A 126 1.96 9.82 4.93
CA ASN A 126 2.99 8.78 5.05
C ASN A 126 4.36 9.26 4.53
N LEU A 127 4.40 10.07 3.47
CA LEU A 127 5.64 10.61 2.91
C LEU A 127 6.41 11.50 3.89
N ARG A 128 5.71 12.16 4.84
CA ARG A 128 6.35 12.98 5.88
C ARG A 128 7.00 12.15 6.97
N GLU A 129 6.56 10.91 7.15
CA GLU A 129 7.14 9.95 8.11
C GLU A 129 8.47 9.35 7.60
N TYR A 130 8.79 9.55 6.32
CA TYR A 130 10.03 9.09 5.68
C TYR A 130 11.04 10.22 5.44
N ALA A 131 10.78 11.40 6.01
CA ALA A 131 11.56 12.62 5.78
C ALA A 131 12.88 12.62 6.55
#